data_AF-A0A0F9XMB9-F1
#
_entry.id   AF-A0A0F9XMB9-F1
#
_cell.length_a   1.000
_cell.length_b   1.000
_cell.length_c   1.000
_cell.angle_alpha   90.00
_cell.angle_beta   90.00
_cell.angle_gamma   90.00
#
_symmetry.space_group_name_H-M   'P 1'
#
loop_
_entity.id
_entity.type
_entity.pdbx_description
1 polymer ?
#
loop_
_entity_poly.entity_id
_entity_poly.type
_entity_poly.pdbx_seq_one_letter_code
_entity_poly.pdbx_strand_id
1 'polypeptide(L)'
;MAIPATLEPEAVTSYIISILQASDYTPYIGEPISQLQHSLQCAALAAEASPAVDEATQVAALLHDVGQFAPADDLIASASLPIQNLGDAPAMQSVGRVGHETLGALLLLSLGFSDKVARLVESHVAAKRYLCAVDESYNDLLSEASKKSLFYQGGPMSSEEVKEFSSGPWCQEMCQLRKWDDEAKVERLVVRDLESWREAIQRQIERR
;
A
#
# COMPACT_ATOMS: atom_id res chain seq x y z
N MET A 1 5.34 -17.78 6.61
CA MET A 1 6.71 -18.21 6.27
C MET A 1 7.67 -17.12 6.73
N ALA A 2 8.96 -17.41 6.94
CA ALA A 2 9.97 -16.36 7.15
C ALA A 2 10.42 -15.79 5.79
N ILE A 3 11.09 -14.63 5.80
CA ILE A 3 11.75 -14.09 4.60
C ILE A 3 12.63 -15.19 3.95
N PRO A 4 12.52 -15.41 2.63
CA PRO A 4 13.35 -16.39 1.93
C PRO A 4 14.84 -16.12 2.07
N ALA A 5 15.63 -17.18 2.28
CA ALA A 5 17.10 -17.05 2.35
C ALA A 5 17.73 -16.62 1.01
N THR A 6 17.07 -16.94 -0.11
CA THR A 6 17.44 -16.50 -1.45
C THR A 6 16.32 -15.66 -2.05
N LEU A 7 16.64 -14.47 -2.56
CA LEU A 7 15.66 -13.55 -3.16
C LEU A 7 15.31 -13.91 -4.61
N GLU A 8 15.18 -15.21 -4.88
CA GLU A 8 14.68 -15.68 -6.18
C GLU A 8 13.21 -15.24 -6.35
N PRO A 9 12.80 -14.70 -7.51
CA PRO A 9 11.46 -14.15 -7.70
C PRO A 9 10.32 -15.09 -7.29
N GLU A 10 10.45 -16.39 -7.55
CA GLU A 10 9.45 -17.41 -7.18
C GLU A 10 9.33 -17.59 -5.65
N ALA A 11 10.46 -17.59 -4.94
CA ALA A 11 10.50 -17.75 -3.49
C ALA A 11 9.93 -16.50 -2.79
N VAL A 12 10.32 -15.31 -3.26
CA VAL A 12 9.79 -14.03 -2.76
C VAL A 12 8.29 -13.92 -3.04
N THR A 13 7.84 -14.30 -4.24
CA THR A 13 6.40 -14.31 -4.58
C THR A 13 5.62 -15.23 -3.65
N SER A 14 6.14 -16.43 -3.39
CA SER A 14 5.50 -17.38 -2.47
C SER A 14 5.45 -16.87 -1.04
N TYR A 15 6.46 -16.13 -0.60
CA TYR A 15 6.47 -15.44 0.69
C TYR A 15 5.38 -14.36 0.75
N ILE A 16 5.31 -13.46 -0.23
CA ILE A 16 4.30 -12.40 -0.32
C ILE A 16 2.88 -12.96 -0.34
N ILE A 17 2.62 -13.97 -1.17
CA ILE A 17 1.32 -14.67 -1.21
C ILE A 17 0.99 -15.26 0.17
N SER A 18 1.95 -15.81 0.90
CA SER A 18 1.68 -16.35 2.24
C SER A 18 1.31 -15.28 3.26
N ILE A 19 1.88 -14.07 3.15
CA ILE A 19 1.54 -12.93 4.01
C ILE A 19 0.12 -12.44 3.69
N LEU A 20 -0.21 -12.29 2.40
CA LEU A 20 -1.55 -11.94 1.94
C LEU A 20 -2.58 -13.00 2.37
N GLN A 21 -2.29 -14.28 2.18
CA GLN A 21 -3.20 -15.35 2.57
C GLN A 21 -3.45 -15.38 4.09
N ALA A 22 -2.41 -15.12 4.89
CA ALA A 22 -2.55 -15.04 6.34
C ALA A 22 -3.38 -13.82 6.78
N SER A 23 -3.37 -12.72 6.00
CA SER A 23 -4.11 -11.50 6.32
C SER A 23 -5.62 -11.64 6.14
N ASP A 24 -6.11 -12.75 5.59
CA ASP A 24 -7.54 -13.07 5.56
C ASP A 24 -8.15 -13.22 6.96
N TYR A 25 -7.33 -13.57 7.95
CA TYR A 25 -7.73 -13.66 9.35
C TYR A 25 -7.48 -12.37 10.15
N THR A 26 -7.00 -11.32 9.48
CA THR A 26 -6.74 -10.01 10.09
C THR A 26 -7.87 -9.04 9.71
N PRO A 27 -8.64 -8.52 10.68
CA PRO A 27 -9.68 -7.52 10.39
C PRO A 27 -9.08 -6.25 9.79
N TYR A 28 -9.74 -5.67 8.79
CA TYR A 28 -9.49 -4.30 8.38
C TYR A 28 -10.22 -3.35 9.35
N ILE A 29 -9.46 -2.56 10.12
CA ILE A 29 -10.01 -1.88 11.30
C ILE A 29 -11.09 -0.87 10.91
N GLY A 30 -12.29 -1.07 11.44
CA GLY A 30 -13.43 -0.18 11.21
C GLY A 30 -14.29 -0.54 10.00
N GLU A 31 -13.90 -1.55 9.22
CA GLU A 31 -14.65 -2.01 8.05
C GLU A 31 -15.04 -3.50 8.19
N PRO A 32 -16.12 -3.95 7.54
CA PRO A 32 -16.63 -5.32 7.66
C PRO A 32 -15.93 -6.35 6.76
N ILE A 33 -14.62 -6.19 6.52
CA ILE A 33 -13.82 -7.07 5.65
C ILE A 33 -12.44 -7.40 6.24
N SER A 34 -11.78 -8.43 5.71
CA SER A 34 -10.39 -8.76 6.06
C SER A 34 -9.39 -7.89 5.29
N GLN A 35 -8.15 -7.84 5.78
CA GLN A 35 -7.02 -7.21 5.07
C GLN A 35 -6.79 -7.82 3.68
N LEU A 36 -6.96 -9.15 3.52
CA LEU A 36 -6.86 -9.80 2.21
C LEU A 36 -7.98 -9.35 1.27
N GLN A 37 -9.23 -9.31 1.75
CA GLN A 37 -10.36 -8.85 0.95
C GLN A 37 -10.15 -7.42 0.46
N HIS A 38 -9.70 -6.53 1.34
CA HIS A 38 -9.37 -5.14 0.99
C HIS A 38 -8.28 -5.08 -0.10
N SER A 39 -7.16 -5.79 0.12
CA SER A 39 -6.04 -5.85 -0.83
C SER A 39 -6.47 -6.32 -2.22
N LEU A 40 -7.27 -7.39 -2.30
CA LEU A 40 -7.75 -7.93 -3.58
C LEU A 40 -8.75 -6.99 -4.27
N GLN A 41 -9.59 -6.28 -3.53
CA GLN A 41 -10.50 -5.28 -4.08
C GLN A 41 -9.73 -4.09 -4.67
N CYS A 42 -8.71 -3.57 -3.98
CA CYS A 42 -7.82 -2.52 -4.51
C CYS A 42 -7.17 -2.95 -5.82
N ALA A 43 -6.64 -4.17 -5.86
CA ALA A 43 -5.99 -4.72 -7.05
C ALA A 43 -6.98 -4.92 -8.20
N ALA A 44 -8.21 -5.35 -7.92
CA ALA A 44 -9.26 -5.50 -8.92
C ALA A 44 -9.67 -4.15 -9.54
N LEU A 45 -9.89 -3.13 -8.70
CA LEU A 45 -10.19 -1.77 -9.17
C LEU A 45 -9.06 -1.21 -10.05
N ALA A 46 -7.80 -1.47 -9.67
CA ALA A 46 -6.65 -1.08 -10.47
C ALA A 46 -6.59 -1.83 -11.83
N ALA A 47 -6.90 -3.13 -11.86
CA ALA A 47 -6.90 -3.93 -13.08
C ALA A 47 -8.03 -3.55 -14.05
N GLU A 48 -9.14 -3.02 -13.52
CA GLU A 48 -10.31 -2.58 -14.29
C GLU A 48 -10.30 -1.08 -14.60
N ALA A 49 -9.20 -0.39 -14.24
CA ALA A 49 -9.07 1.05 -14.43
C ALA A 49 -9.20 1.48 -15.90
N SER A 50 -9.85 2.62 -16.10
CA SER A 50 -9.95 3.27 -17.40
C SER A 50 -9.55 4.75 -17.27
N PRO A 51 -8.41 5.19 -17.85
CA PRO A 51 -7.50 4.41 -18.69
C PRO A 51 -6.77 3.31 -17.91
N ALA A 52 -6.33 2.27 -18.62
CA ALA A 52 -5.59 1.17 -18.03
C ALA A 52 -4.27 1.67 -17.40
N VAL A 53 -3.96 1.15 -16.21
CA VAL A 53 -2.68 1.37 -15.53
C VAL A 53 -1.76 0.17 -15.72
N ASP A 54 -0.46 0.38 -15.55
CA ASP A 54 0.52 -0.70 -15.67
C ASP A 54 0.43 -1.72 -14.52
N GLU A 55 1.06 -2.88 -14.73
CA GLU A 55 1.05 -3.99 -13.78
C GLU A 55 1.72 -3.64 -12.45
N ALA A 56 2.73 -2.76 -12.46
CA ALA A 56 3.39 -2.30 -11.24
C ALA A 56 2.41 -1.52 -10.34
N THR A 57 1.58 -0.66 -10.93
CA THR A 57 0.51 0.05 -10.20
C THR A 57 -0.55 -0.92 -9.66
N GLN A 58 -0.93 -1.95 -10.43
CA GLN A 58 -1.90 -2.96 -9.96
C GLN A 58 -1.34 -3.77 -8.77
N VAL A 59 -0.08 -4.19 -8.85
CA VAL A 59 0.60 -4.90 -7.76
C VAL A 59 0.83 -3.99 -6.56
N ALA A 60 1.12 -2.70 -6.76
CA ALA A 60 1.18 -1.74 -5.66
C ALA A 60 -0.16 -1.60 -4.95
N ALA A 61 -1.29 -1.57 -5.67
CA ALA A 61 -2.61 -1.55 -5.07
C ALA A 61 -2.89 -2.81 -4.23
N LEU A 62 -2.46 -3.99 -4.70
CA LEU A 62 -2.54 -5.25 -3.96
C LEU A 62 -1.70 -5.23 -2.66
N LEU A 63 -0.57 -4.52 -2.65
CA LEU A 63 0.43 -4.59 -1.57
C LEU A 63 0.49 -3.34 -0.69
N HIS A 64 -0.32 -2.31 -0.95
CA HIS A 64 -0.19 -1.00 -0.28
C HIS A 64 -0.26 -1.08 1.26
N ASP A 65 -1.05 -2.03 1.77
CA ASP A 65 -1.26 -2.24 3.19
C ASP A 65 -0.40 -3.37 3.79
N VAL A 66 0.55 -3.95 3.04
CA VAL A 66 1.35 -5.10 3.50
C VAL A 66 2.10 -4.80 4.81
N GLY A 67 2.47 -3.55 5.03
CA GLY A 67 3.08 -3.12 6.29
C GLY A 67 2.17 -3.23 7.51
N GLN A 68 0.84 -3.35 7.36
CA GLN A 68 -0.09 -3.58 8.46
C GLN A 68 0.03 -4.99 9.02
N PHE A 69 0.15 -5.99 8.14
CA PHE A 69 -0.06 -7.40 8.47
C PHE A 69 1.16 -8.29 8.22
N ALA A 70 2.24 -7.78 7.63
CA ALA A 70 3.51 -8.50 7.58
C ALA A 70 4.03 -8.83 9.00
N PRO A 71 4.74 -9.96 9.18
CA PRO A 71 5.34 -10.30 10.47
C PRO A 71 6.27 -9.19 10.98
N ALA A 72 6.21 -8.90 12.29
CA ALA A 72 6.94 -7.78 12.87
C ALA A 72 8.47 -7.94 12.74
N ASP A 73 8.98 -9.15 12.96
CA ASP A 73 10.42 -9.44 12.86
C ASP A 73 10.95 -9.18 11.44
N ASP A 74 10.16 -9.52 10.42
CA ASP A 74 10.50 -9.33 9.01
C ASP A 74 10.54 -7.84 8.62
N LEU A 75 9.62 -7.04 9.18
CA LEU A 75 9.64 -5.57 9.01
C LEU A 75 10.84 -4.93 9.70
N ILE A 76 11.16 -5.35 10.93
CA ILE A 76 12.31 -4.86 11.68
C ILE A 76 13.62 -5.18 10.94
N ALA A 77 13.75 -6.40 10.42
CA ALA A 77 14.90 -6.80 9.62
C ALA A 77 15.05 -5.94 8.35
N SER A 78 13.93 -5.62 7.69
CA SER A 78 13.93 -4.81 6.46
C SER A 78 14.23 -3.32 6.71
N ALA A 79 13.81 -2.79 7.85
CA ALA A 79 14.04 -1.38 8.21
C ALA A 79 15.51 -1.02 8.51
N SER A 80 16.38 -2.02 8.63
CA SER A 80 17.82 -1.82 8.85
C SER A 80 18.62 -1.50 7.57
N LEU A 81 17.96 -1.46 6.40
CA LEU A 81 18.59 -1.05 5.14
C LEU A 81 18.83 0.47 5.09
N PRO A 82 19.95 0.96 4.52
CA PRO A 82 20.23 2.39 4.42
C PRO A 82 19.19 3.07 3.52
N ILE A 83 18.47 4.02 4.13
CA ILE A 83 17.38 4.77 3.52
C ILE A 83 17.96 5.88 2.63
N GLN A 84 17.66 5.87 1.34
CA GLN A 84 17.78 7.07 0.49
C GLN A 84 16.36 7.55 0.17
N ASN A 85 16.02 8.75 0.65
CA ASN A 85 14.79 9.49 0.36
C ASN A 85 13.47 8.87 0.85
N LEU A 86 13.23 8.86 2.16
CA LEU A 86 11.89 8.71 2.72
C LEU A 86 11.64 9.91 3.64
N GLY A 87 10.56 10.64 3.40
CA GLY A 87 10.25 11.89 4.10
C GLY A 87 9.95 11.66 5.58
N ASP A 88 10.44 12.56 6.43
CA ASP A 88 10.30 12.50 7.87
C ASP A 88 8.86 12.81 8.32
N ALA A 89 8.02 11.78 8.50
CA ALA A 89 6.70 11.92 9.14
C ALA A 89 6.70 11.28 10.54
N PRO A 90 6.33 12.02 11.61
CA PRO A 90 6.37 11.52 12.98
C PRO A 90 5.22 10.56 13.32
N ALA A 91 5.54 9.57 14.17
CA ALA A 91 4.65 8.52 14.66
C ALA A 91 3.75 8.98 15.83
N MET A 92 2.42 9.03 15.65
CA MET A 92 1.47 9.14 16.78
C MET A 92 0.14 8.40 16.49
N GLN A 93 -0.38 7.70 17.53
CA GLN A 93 -1.62 6.89 17.59
C GLN A 93 -2.36 6.62 16.26
N SER A 94 -1.98 5.52 15.59
CA SER A 94 -2.52 5.12 14.30
C SER A 94 -3.69 4.13 14.42
N VAL A 95 -4.59 4.16 13.44
CA VAL A 95 -5.47 3.02 13.13
C VAL A 95 -4.60 2.00 12.40
N GLY A 96 -4.15 0.96 13.10
CA GLY A 96 -3.19 -0.02 12.58
C GLY A 96 -1.73 0.25 12.99
N ARG A 97 -0.79 -0.44 12.35
CA ARG A 97 0.65 -0.30 12.60
C ARG A 97 1.11 1.10 12.15
N VAL A 98 1.78 1.81 13.05
CA VAL A 98 2.31 3.15 12.74
C VAL A 98 3.41 3.03 11.67
N GLY A 99 3.35 3.89 10.65
CA GLY A 99 4.33 3.88 9.55
C GLY A 99 4.22 2.66 8.64
N HIS A 100 3.09 1.96 8.59
CA HIS A 100 2.88 0.79 7.73
C HIS A 100 3.20 1.05 6.25
N GLU A 101 2.95 2.25 5.76
CA GLU A 101 3.27 2.68 4.41
C GLU A 101 4.78 2.62 4.15
N THR A 102 5.58 3.16 5.07
CA THR A 102 7.04 3.14 5.01
C THR A 102 7.59 1.75 5.26
N LEU A 103 7.07 1.04 6.27
CA LEU A 103 7.49 -0.32 6.60
C LEU A 103 7.19 -1.31 5.46
N GLY A 104 6.01 -1.17 4.84
CA GLY A 104 5.62 -1.95 3.67
C GLY A 104 6.54 -1.68 2.48
N ALA A 105 6.81 -0.42 2.18
CA ALA A 105 7.73 -0.05 1.11
C ALA A 105 9.16 -0.59 1.35
N LEU A 106 9.68 -0.48 2.58
CA LEU A 106 11.01 -0.99 2.95
C LEU A 106 11.08 -2.52 2.85
N LEU A 107 10.02 -3.23 3.25
CA LEU A 107 9.92 -4.68 3.05
C LEU A 107 9.96 -5.03 1.56
N LEU A 108 9.20 -4.33 0.71
CA LEU A 108 9.18 -4.63 -0.72
C LEU A 108 10.53 -4.36 -1.38
N LEU A 109 11.20 -3.26 -1.02
CA LEU A 109 12.56 -2.96 -1.49
C LEU A 109 13.59 -4.01 -1.04
N SER A 110 13.49 -4.49 0.21
CA SER A 110 14.38 -5.54 0.73
C SER A 110 14.20 -6.87 0.00
N LEU A 111 13.00 -7.12 -0.50
CA LEU A 111 12.63 -8.30 -1.29
C LEU A 111 12.93 -8.15 -2.79
N GLY A 112 13.42 -7.00 -3.23
CA GLY A 112 13.80 -6.75 -4.63
C GLY A 112 12.65 -6.30 -5.53
N PHE A 113 11.54 -5.81 -4.98
CA PHE A 113 10.51 -5.16 -5.80
C PHE A 113 11.04 -3.87 -6.44
N SER A 114 10.50 -3.52 -7.60
CA SER A 114 10.85 -2.28 -8.30
C SER A 114 10.55 -1.02 -7.46
N ASP A 115 11.33 0.04 -7.69
CA ASP A 115 11.16 1.33 -7.02
C ASP A 115 9.76 1.91 -7.20
N LYS A 116 9.13 1.68 -8.36
CA LYS A 116 7.76 2.13 -8.62
C LYS A 116 6.76 1.49 -7.65
N VAL A 117 6.82 0.16 -7.47
CA VAL A 117 5.91 -0.54 -6.55
C VAL A 117 6.11 -0.03 -5.13
N ALA A 118 7.35 0.00 -4.65
CA ALA A 118 7.65 0.45 -3.29
C ALA A 118 7.19 1.89 -3.06
N ARG A 119 7.44 2.80 -4.02
CA ARG A 119 7.06 4.20 -3.89
C ARG A 119 5.55 4.41 -3.92
N LEU A 120 4.80 3.65 -4.72
CA LEU A 120 3.34 3.71 -4.71
C LEU A 120 2.77 3.19 -3.38
N VAL A 121 3.29 2.08 -2.86
CA VAL A 121 2.92 1.53 -1.55
C VAL A 121 3.20 2.53 -0.42
N GLU A 122 4.36 3.19 -0.42
CA GLU A 122 4.70 4.20 0.57
C GLU A 122 3.76 5.42 0.54
N SER A 123 3.28 5.78 -0.64
CA SER A 123 2.62 7.07 -0.86
C SER A 123 1.19 7.14 -0.33
N HIS A 124 0.52 6.03 -0.06
CA HIS A 124 -0.95 6.02 0.05
C HIS A 124 -1.47 6.84 1.25
N VAL A 125 -0.71 6.96 2.35
CA VAL A 125 -1.04 7.89 3.45
C VAL A 125 -0.87 9.35 3.03
N ALA A 126 0.26 9.67 2.40
CA ALA A 126 0.53 11.02 1.90
C ALA A 126 -0.47 11.44 0.81
N ALA A 127 -0.86 10.52 -0.07
CA ALA A 127 -1.87 10.73 -1.10
C ALA A 127 -3.23 11.09 -0.50
N LYS A 128 -3.62 10.50 0.65
CA LYS A 128 -4.83 10.92 1.38
C LYS A 128 -4.76 12.37 1.81
N ARG A 129 -3.64 12.76 2.45
CA ARG A 129 -3.41 14.14 2.92
C ARG A 129 -3.40 15.13 1.76
N TYR A 130 -2.78 14.75 0.64
CA TYR A 130 -2.75 15.52 -0.60
C TYR A 130 -4.15 15.74 -1.17
N LEU A 131 -4.92 14.66 -1.37
CA LEU A 131 -6.27 14.73 -1.94
C LEU A 131 -7.18 15.60 -1.08
N CYS A 132 -7.11 15.49 0.25
CA CYS A 132 -7.88 16.36 1.15
C CYS A 132 -7.45 17.84 1.11
N ALA A 133 -6.24 18.15 0.64
CA ALA A 133 -5.75 19.52 0.50
C ALA A 133 -6.13 20.15 -0.84
N VAL A 134 -6.18 19.35 -1.92
CA VAL A 134 -6.42 19.86 -3.29
C VAL A 134 -7.85 19.68 -3.78
N ASP A 135 -8.64 18.84 -3.10
CA ASP A 135 -10.04 18.59 -3.40
C ASP A 135 -10.85 18.67 -2.09
N GLU A 136 -11.55 19.80 -1.92
CA GLU A 136 -12.38 20.08 -0.75
C GLU A 136 -13.49 19.05 -0.54
N SER A 137 -13.93 18.37 -1.61
CA SER A 137 -14.97 17.34 -1.54
C SER A 137 -14.45 15.96 -1.16
N TYR A 138 -13.13 15.73 -1.26
CA TYR A 138 -12.54 14.42 -1.02
C TYR A 138 -12.70 13.95 0.42
N ASN A 139 -12.65 14.87 1.37
CA ASN A 139 -12.82 14.55 2.80
C ASN A 139 -14.19 13.92 3.09
N ASP A 140 -15.23 14.24 2.31
CA ASP A 140 -16.57 13.68 2.47
C ASP A 140 -16.67 12.23 1.98
N LEU A 141 -15.75 11.80 1.10
CA LEU A 141 -15.68 10.43 0.57
C LEU A 141 -14.98 9.46 1.53
N LEU A 142 -14.24 9.99 2.52
CA LEU A 142 -13.52 9.18 3.48
C LEU A 142 -14.48 8.46 4.45
N SER A 143 -14.21 7.19 4.71
CA SER A 143 -14.80 6.48 5.85
C SER A 143 -14.49 7.19 7.18
N GLU A 144 -15.29 6.95 8.22
CA GLU A 144 -15.03 7.53 9.55
C GLU A 144 -13.67 7.09 10.12
N ALA A 145 -13.24 5.86 9.83
CA ALA A 145 -11.89 5.39 10.17
C ALA A 145 -10.78 6.14 9.39
N SER A 146 -11.00 6.40 8.10
CA SER A 146 -10.08 7.17 7.24
C SER A 146 -9.97 8.64 7.71
N LYS A 147 -11.08 9.29 8.09
CA LYS A 147 -11.08 10.66 8.65
C LYS A 147 -10.35 10.72 9.98
N LYS A 148 -10.61 9.76 10.86
CA LYS A 148 -9.94 9.69 12.16
C LYS A 148 -8.43 9.51 12.02
N SER A 149 -7.98 8.61 11.14
CA SER A 149 -6.55 8.43 10.87
C SER A 149 -5.91 9.66 10.22
N LEU A 150 -6.61 10.37 9.32
CA LEU A 150 -6.11 11.61 8.70
C LEU A 150 -5.72 12.66 9.76
N PHE A 151 -6.54 12.84 10.80
CA PHE A 151 -6.23 13.77 11.88
C PHE A 151 -4.90 13.44 12.58
N TYR A 152 -4.65 12.16 12.86
CA TYR A 152 -3.40 11.72 13.50
C TYR A 152 -2.19 11.73 12.56
N GLN A 153 -2.42 11.71 11.24
CA GLN A 153 -1.39 11.75 10.21
C GLN A 153 -0.98 13.18 9.81
N GLY A 154 -1.42 14.19 10.54
CA GLY A 154 -1.07 15.59 10.29
C GLY A 154 -2.08 16.38 9.46
N GLY A 155 -3.25 15.80 9.15
CA GLY A 155 -4.31 16.47 8.39
C GLY A 155 -3.97 16.70 6.92
N PRO A 156 -4.77 17.52 6.21
CA PRO A 156 -4.47 17.94 4.84
C PRO A 156 -3.06 18.56 4.73
N MET A 157 -2.40 18.36 3.58
CA MET A 157 -1.08 18.91 3.29
C MET A 157 -1.06 20.45 3.26
N SER A 158 0.07 21.05 3.65
CA SER A 158 0.37 22.47 3.38
C SER A 158 0.64 22.73 1.89
N SER A 159 0.66 24.00 1.49
CA SER A 159 1.00 24.40 0.12
C SER A 159 2.38 23.89 -0.33
N GLU A 160 3.36 23.87 0.56
CA GLU A 160 4.71 23.35 0.30
C GLU A 160 4.69 21.83 0.12
N GLU A 161 4.01 21.10 1.00
CA GLU A 161 3.85 19.64 0.90
C GLU A 161 3.10 19.25 -0.39
N VAL A 162 2.05 19.99 -0.77
CA VAL A 162 1.33 19.81 -2.04
C VAL A 162 2.27 19.96 -3.23
N LYS A 163 3.13 20.98 -3.21
CA LYS A 163 4.08 21.24 -4.30
C LYS A 163 5.14 20.14 -4.40
N GLU A 164 5.63 19.65 -3.28
CA GLU A 164 6.59 18.55 -3.23
C GLU A 164 5.95 17.24 -3.73
N PHE A 165 4.80 16.88 -3.18
CA PHE A 165 4.08 15.64 -3.55
C PHE A 165 3.72 15.62 -5.04
N SER A 166 3.18 16.72 -5.56
CA SER A 166 2.77 16.83 -6.97
C SER A 166 3.93 16.88 -7.97
N SER A 167 5.17 17.09 -7.51
CA SER A 167 6.36 17.06 -8.37
C SER A 167 6.84 15.64 -8.70
N GLY A 168 6.35 14.63 -7.99
CA GLY A 168 6.73 13.22 -8.19
C GLY A 168 6.21 12.65 -9.51
N PRO A 169 7.00 11.80 -10.20
CA PRO A 169 6.64 11.26 -11.52
C PRO A 169 5.39 10.37 -11.51
N TRP A 170 4.99 9.85 -10.34
CA TRP A 170 3.83 8.97 -10.17
C TRP A 170 2.70 9.61 -9.35
N CYS A 171 2.68 10.94 -9.18
CA CYS A 171 1.68 11.62 -8.35
C CYS A 171 0.23 11.21 -8.74
N GLN A 172 -0.04 11.05 -10.04
CA GLN A 172 -1.36 10.65 -10.52
C GLN A 172 -1.71 9.22 -10.06
N GLU A 173 -0.79 8.26 -10.24
CA GLU A 173 -1.00 6.88 -9.79
C GLU A 173 -1.09 6.77 -8.27
N MET A 174 -0.32 7.55 -7.52
CA MET A 174 -0.40 7.60 -6.04
C MET A 174 -1.79 8.06 -5.58
N CYS A 175 -2.31 9.12 -6.21
CA CYS A 175 -3.65 9.62 -5.93
C CYS A 175 -4.72 8.59 -6.32
N GLN A 176 -4.56 7.94 -7.47
CA GLN A 176 -5.53 6.97 -7.96
C GLN A 176 -5.54 5.70 -7.09
N LEU A 177 -4.36 5.22 -6.66
CA LEU A 177 -4.25 4.11 -5.70
C LEU A 177 -5.01 4.44 -4.41
N ARG A 178 -4.86 5.67 -3.91
CA ARG A 178 -5.58 6.08 -2.71
C ARG A 178 -7.11 6.06 -2.88
N LYS A 179 -7.61 6.45 -4.05
CA LYS A 179 -9.04 6.36 -4.35
C LYS A 179 -9.54 4.92 -4.31
N TRP A 180 -8.77 4.00 -4.89
CA TRP A 180 -9.10 2.57 -4.82
C TRP A 180 -9.05 2.02 -3.39
N ASP A 181 -8.10 2.45 -2.55
CA ASP A 181 -8.07 2.14 -1.11
C ASP A 181 -9.38 2.59 -0.42
N ASP A 182 -9.84 3.83 -0.66
CA ASP A 182 -11.09 4.29 -0.05
C ASP A 182 -12.35 3.57 -0.61
N GLU A 183 -12.33 3.10 -1.87
CA GLU A 183 -13.44 2.36 -2.51
C GLU A 183 -13.48 0.86 -2.14
N ALA A 184 -12.35 0.24 -1.82
CA ALA A 184 -12.16 -1.20 -1.66
C ALA A 184 -12.65 -1.77 -0.31
N LYS A 185 -13.90 -1.49 0.04
CA LYS A 185 -14.48 -1.79 1.35
C LYS A 185 -15.84 -2.49 1.26
N VAL A 186 -16.09 -3.15 0.14
CA VAL A 186 -17.41 -3.71 -0.19
C VAL A 186 -17.55 -5.12 0.39
N GLU A 187 -18.53 -5.32 1.26
CA GLU A 187 -18.85 -6.64 1.78
C GLU A 187 -19.23 -7.62 0.66
N ARG A 188 -18.68 -8.84 0.73
CA ARG A 188 -19.02 -9.96 -0.17
C ARG A 188 -18.76 -9.67 -1.66
N LEU A 189 -17.97 -8.64 -2.00
CA LEU A 189 -17.54 -8.40 -3.36
C LEU A 189 -16.64 -9.56 -3.81
N VAL A 190 -17.01 -10.19 -4.91
CA VAL A 190 -16.23 -11.27 -5.52
C VAL A 190 -15.28 -10.65 -6.54
N VAL A 191 -13.99 -10.83 -6.29
CA VAL A 191 -12.89 -10.39 -7.16
C VAL A 191 -12.04 -11.58 -7.55
N ARG A 192 -11.03 -11.34 -8.40
CA ARG A 192 -10.04 -12.34 -8.79
C ARG A 192 -9.34 -12.93 -7.55
N ASP A 193 -9.10 -14.23 -7.55
CA ASP A 193 -8.45 -14.93 -6.43
C ASP A 193 -6.98 -14.53 -6.25
N LEU A 194 -6.43 -14.75 -5.06
CA LEU A 194 -5.04 -14.37 -4.74
C LEU A 194 -3.99 -15.05 -5.64
N GLU A 195 -4.16 -16.33 -5.96
CA GLU A 195 -3.15 -17.08 -6.72
C GLU A 195 -3.02 -16.59 -8.16
N SER A 196 -4.11 -16.09 -8.75
CA SER A 196 -4.09 -15.47 -10.06
C SER A 196 -3.16 -14.24 -10.18
N TRP A 197 -2.79 -13.61 -9.06
CA TRP A 197 -1.85 -12.49 -9.02
C TRP A 197 -0.38 -12.92 -8.98
N ARG A 198 -0.09 -14.21 -8.79
CA ARG A 198 1.27 -14.75 -8.63
C ARG A 198 2.22 -14.28 -9.71
N GLU A 199 1.84 -14.43 -10.98
CA GLU A 199 2.73 -14.06 -12.08
C GLU A 199 2.98 -12.55 -12.15
N ALA A 200 1.96 -11.73 -11.86
CA ALA A 200 2.07 -10.28 -11.84
C ALA A 200 3.01 -9.83 -10.73
N ILE A 201 2.86 -10.37 -9.51
CA ILE A 201 3.77 -10.13 -8.38
C ILE A 201 5.20 -10.52 -8.77
N GLN A 202 5.39 -11.72 -9.33
CA GLN A 202 6.70 -12.24 -9.67
C GLN A 202 7.45 -11.35 -10.69
N ARG A 203 6.73 -10.76 -11.65
CA ARG A 203 7.29 -9.85 -12.66
C ARG A 203 7.76 -8.51 -12.08
N GLN A 204 7.30 -8.14 -10.88
CA GLN A 204 7.73 -6.90 -10.23
C GLN A 204 9.01 -7.05 -9.39
N ILE A 205 9.55 -8.26 -9.29
CA ILE A 205 10.76 -8.55 -8.52
C ILE A 205 11.97 -8.54 -9.48
N GLU A 206 12.87 -7.58 -9.26
CA GLU A 206 14.10 -7.43 -10.01
C GLU A 206 15.12 -8.48 -9.57
N ARG A 207 15.68 -9.21 -10.54
CA ARG A 207 16.78 -10.16 -10.26
C ARG A 207 18.01 -9.36 -9.86
N ARG A 208 18.44 -9.51 -8.61
CA ARG A 208 19.70 -8.93 -8.10
C ARG A 208 20.84 -9.92 -8.16
#